data_AF-A0A7X8X8K2-F1
#
_entry.id   AF-A0A7X8X8K2-F1
#
_cell.length_a   1.000
_cell.length_b   1.000
_cell.length_c   1.000
_cell.angle_alpha   90.00
_cell.angle_beta   90.00
_cell.angle_gamma   90.00
#
_symmetry.space_group_name_H-M   'P 1'
#
loop_
_entity.id
_entity.type
_entity.pdbx_description
1 polymer ?
#
loop_
_entity_poly.entity_id
_entity_poly.type
_entity_poly.pdbx_seq_one_letter_code
_entity_poly.pdbx_strand_id
1 'polypeptide(L)'
;MAEAALMMDANRHEVICIYLNVLASMAAMSLSYFDRADRFFLNALRIAKPMGYIQPFIEHHGPLQGLVEKHIRDREPELYKMISDKVMLFRHGWTEVHNPQSQDKVTNLLTPYEFALAMMAAKGKSNQEIADYLNISINTVKAYLSIVYQKV
;
A
#
# COMPACT_ATOMS: atom_id res chain seq x y z
N MET A 1 -7.28 18.49 -7.47
CA MET A 1 -6.43 18.68 -8.66
C MET A 1 -6.27 17.38 -9.46
N ALA A 2 -5.87 16.24 -8.85
CA ALA A 2 -5.77 14.96 -9.57
C ALA A 2 -7.10 14.46 -10.18
N GLU A 3 -8.22 14.57 -9.46
CA GLU A 3 -9.55 14.21 -10.00
C GLU A 3 -9.94 15.06 -11.22
N ALA A 4 -9.64 16.37 -11.20
CA ALA A 4 -9.92 17.26 -12.32
C ALA A 4 -9.03 16.93 -13.55
N ALA A 5 -7.76 16.60 -13.33
CA ALA A 5 -6.87 16.16 -14.40
C ALA A 5 -7.31 14.82 -15.03
N LEU A 6 -7.79 13.87 -14.21
CA LEU A 6 -8.40 12.62 -14.70
C LEU A 6 -9.62 12.89 -15.58
N MET A 7 -10.48 13.83 -15.21
CA MET A 7 -11.66 14.17 -16.01
C MET A 7 -11.32 14.81 -17.36
N MET A 8 -10.14 15.43 -17.51
CA MET A 8 -9.74 16.17 -18.70
C MET A 8 -8.91 15.36 -19.70
N ASP A 9 -8.24 14.28 -19.29
CA ASP A 9 -7.23 13.58 -20.12
C ASP A 9 -7.26 12.03 -20.03
N ALA A 10 -8.31 11.44 -19.44
CA ALA A 10 -8.39 10.01 -19.10
C ALA A 10 -8.12 9.00 -20.25
N ASN A 11 -8.12 9.43 -21.52
CA ASN A 11 -8.05 8.52 -22.68
C ASN A 11 -6.78 8.65 -23.53
N ARG A 12 -5.80 9.50 -23.20
CA ARG A 12 -4.59 9.65 -24.05
C ARG A 12 -3.31 9.04 -23.46
N HIS A 13 -3.21 8.92 -22.14
CA HIS A 13 -1.98 8.47 -21.48
C HIS A 13 -2.27 7.56 -20.28
N GLU A 14 -2.26 6.24 -20.51
CA GLU A 14 -2.59 5.22 -19.49
C GLU A 14 -1.67 5.32 -18.25
N VAL A 15 -0.38 5.54 -18.43
CA VAL A 15 0.59 5.72 -17.33
C VAL A 15 0.23 6.92 -16.45
N ILE A 16 -0.14 8.06 -17.05
CA ILE A 16 -0.55 9.25 -16.31
C ILE A 16 -1.82 8.94 -15.50
N CYS A 17 -2.78 8.24 -16.12
CA CYS A 17 -4.01 7.85 -15.44
C CYS A 17 -3.73 6.94 -14.23
N ILE A 18 -2.79 5.99 -14.35
CA ILE A 18 -2.40 5.11 -13.25
C ILE A 18 -1.87 5.96 -12.08
N TYR A 19 -0.89 6.84 -12.33
CA TYR A 19 -0.33 7.67 -11.26
C TYR A 19 -1.34 8.64 -10.64
N LEU A 20 -2.21 9.27 -11.43
CA LEU A 20 -3.25 10.14 -10.89
C LEU A 20 -4.23 9.37 -9.99
N ASN A 21 -4.59 8.14 -10.35
CA ASN A 21 -5.42 7.29 -9.50
C ASN A 21 -4.67 6.85 -8.23
N VAL A 22 -3.39 6.46 -8.33
CA VAL A 22 -2.59 6.10 -7.15
C VAL A 22 -2.46 7.29 -6.18
N LEU A 23 -2.18 8.49 -6.69
CA LEU A 23 -2.11 9.71 -5.88
C LEU A 23 -3.46 10.06 -5.25
N ALA A 24 -4.56 9.97 -6.00
CA ALA A 24 -5.90 10.19 -5.47
C ALA A 24 -6.26 9.16 -4.38
N SER A 25 -5.84 7.90 -4.57
CA SER A 25 -5.99 6.84 -3.57
C SER A 25 -5.21 7.16 -2.29
N MET A 26 -3.95 7.57 -2.40
CA MET A 26 -3.13 7.95 -1.25
C MET A 26 -3.71 9.14 -0.49
N ALA A 27 -4.17 10.16 -1.22
CA ALA A 27 -4.82 11.32 -0.61
C ALA A 27 -6.11 10.91 0.11
N ALA A 28 -6.96 10.08 -0.52
CA ALA A 28 -8.16 9.54 0.12
C ALA A 28 -7.81 8.71 1.37
N MET A 29 -6.76 7.88 1.33
CA MET A 29 -6.27 7.14 2.49
C MET A 29 -5.82 8.06 3.63
N SER A 30 -5.11 9.15 3.33
CA SER A 30 -4.70 10.12 4.36
C SER A 30 -5.87 10.85 5.03
N LEU A 31 -6.98 10.99 4.31
CA LEU A 31 -8.22 11.61 4.80
C LEU A 31 -9.21 10.58 5.38
N SER A 32 -8.81 9.31 5.51
CA SER A 32 -9.67 8.20 5.95
C SER A 32 -10.94 8.00 5.09
N TYR A 33 -10.91 8.42 3.83
CA TYR A 33 -11.98 8.16 2.86
C TYR A 33 -11.78 6.80 2.18
N PHE A 34 -11.91 5.72 2.97
CA PHE A 34 -11.55 4.36 2.55
C PHE A 34 -12.25 3.88 1.28
N ASP A 35 -13.56 4.15 1.13
CA ASP A 35 -14.29 3.77 -0.09
C ASP A 35 -13.76 4.51 -1.33
N ARG A 36 -13.35 5.78 -1.18
CA ARG A 36 -12.76 6.53 -2.29
C ARG A 36 -11.38 5.99 -2.63
N ALA A 37 -10.58 5.68 -1.60
CA ALA A 37 -9.27 5.09 -1.78
C ALA A 37 -9.35 3.75 -2.53
N ASP A 38 -10.24 2.86 -2.11
CA ASP A 38 -10.51 1.59 -2.79
C ASP A 38 -10.85 1.81 -4.27
N ARG A 39 -11.77 2.74 -4.59
CA ARG A 39 -12.16 3.02 -5.98
C ARG A 39 -11.00 3.49 -6.83
N PHE A 40 -10.20 4.44 -6.34
CA PHE A 40 -9.05 4.93 -7.08
C PHE A 40 -7.98 3.86 -7.25
N PHE A 41 -7.66 3.11 -6.19
CA PHE A 41 -6.72 2.00 -6.24
C PHE A 41 -7.14 0.94 -7.27
N LEU A 42 -8.41 0.50 -7.22
CA LEU A 42 -8.92 -0.52 -8.13
C LEU A 42 -8.94 -0.02 -9.58
N ASN A 43 -9.20 1.26 -9.82
CA ASN A 43 -9.11 1.83 -11.16
C ASN A 43 -7.66 1.88 -11.67
N ALA A 44 -6.70 2.27 -10.83
CA ALA A 44 -5.27 2.17 -11.17
C ALA A 44 -4.88 0.73 -11.52
N LEU A 45 -5.27 -0.23 -10.68
CA LEU A 45 -4.95 -1.65 -10.86
C LEU A 45 -5.56 -2.20 -12.16
N ARG A 46 -6.81 -1.84 -12.47
CA ARG A 46 -7.49 -2.24 -13.71
C ARG A 46 -6.74 -1.81 -14.97
N ILE A 47 -6.16 -0.61 -14.96
CA ILE A 47 -5.40 -0.07 -16.11
C ILE A 47 -3.99 -0.68 -16.15
N ALA A 48 -3.32 -0.76 -15.00
CA ALA A 48 -1.93 -1.20 -14.89
C ALA A 48 -1.72 -2.69 -15.15
N LYS A 49 -2.68 -3.53 -14.72
CA LYS A 49 -2.53 -4.99 -14.72
C LYS A 49 -2.35 -5.58 -16.13
N PRO A 50 -3.16 -5.25 -17.15
CA PRO A 50 -2.95 -5.75 -18.52
C PRO A 50 -1.60 -5.38 -19.12
N MET A 51 -1.00 -4.27 -18.66
CA MET A 51 0.30 -3.78 -19.12
C MET A 51 1.48 -4.39 -18.34
N GLY A 52 1.22 -5.12 -17.25
CA GLY A 52 2.26 -5.55 -16.31
C GLY A 52 2.95 -4.38 -15.56
N TYR A 53 2.34 -3.19 -15.55
CA TYR A 53 2.96 -1.97 -15.02
C TYR A 53 2.73 -1.81 -13.51
N ILE A 54 3.40 -2.64 -12.72
CA ILE A 54 3.19 -2.73 -11.26
C ILE A 54 3.96 -1.70 -10.43
N GLN A 55 4.86 -0.94 -11.06
CA GLN A 55 5.78 -0.02 -10.40
C GLN A 55 5.11 0.98 -9.44
N PRO A 56 3.96 1.62 -9.80
CA PRO A 56 3.31 2.58 -8.91
C PRO A 56 2.84 1.98 -7.57
N PHE A 57 2.52 0.68 -7.54
CA PHE A 57 2.09 -0.01 -6.30
C PHE A 57 3.26 -0.38 -5.40
N ILE A 58 4.48 -0.47 -5.97
CA ILE A 58 5.72 -0.74 -5.23
C ILE A 58 6.23 0.55 -4.60
N GLU A 59 6.39 1.60 -5.41
CA GLU A 59 6.92 2.91 -5.00
C GLU A 59 6.05 3.56 -3.91
N HIS A 60 4.74 3.32 -3.97
CA HIS A 60 3.76 3.93 -3.08
C HIS A 60 3.11 2.94 -2.11
N HIS A 61 3.70 1.75 -1.91
CA HIS A 61 3.15 0.71 -1.02
C HIS A 61 2.84 1.25 0.39
N GLY A 62 3.79 1.97 0.99
CA GLY A 62 3.62 2.55 2.33
C GLY A 62 2.44 3.52 2.44
N PRO A 63 2.38 4.60 1.63
CA PRO A 63 1.24 5.53 1.60
C PRO A 63 -0.12 4.89 1.25
N LEU A 64 -0.11 3.79 0.49
CA LEU A 64 -1.31 3.01 0.16
C LEU A 64 -1.83 2.18 1.33
N GLN A 65 -1.09 2.07 2.44
CA GLN A 65 -1.58 1.61 3.75
C GLN A 65 -2.44 0.33 3.70
N GLY A 66 -1.91 -0.72 3.10
CA GLY A 66 -2.59 -2.03 3.08
C GLY A 66 -3.56 -2.24 1.93
N LEU A 67 -3.71 -1.30 0.98
CA LEU A 67 -4.59 -1.51 -0.18
C LEU A 67 -4.10 -2.64 -1.11
N VAL A 68 -2.78 -2.82 -1.23
CA VAL A 68 -2.19 -3.96 -1.97
C VAL A 68 -2.58 -5.27 -1.29
N GLU A 69 -2.42 -5.34 0.04
CA GLU A 69 -2.78 -6.50 0.84
C GLU A 69 -4.28 -6.81 0.75
N LYS A 70 -5.11 -5.78 0.89
CA LYS A 70 -6.58 -5.89 0.90
C LYS A 70 -7.14 -6.40 -0.43
N HIS A 71 -6.64 -5.89 -1.56
CA HIS A 71 -7.26 -6.13 -2.87
C HIS A 71 -6.51 -7.16 -3.73
N ILE A 72 -5.23 -7.41 -3.48
CA ILE A 72 -4.40 -8.26 -4.35
C ILE A 72 -4.01 -9.57 -3.67
N ARG A 73 -3.63 -9.57 -2.38
CA ARG A 73 -2.99 -10.73 -1.72
C ARG A 73 -3.70 -12.06 -1.95
N ASP A 74 -4.99 -12.12 -1.62
CA ASP A 74 -5.74 -13.37 -1.65
C ASP A 74 -6.37 -13.64 -3.03
N ARG A 75 -6.53 -12.60 -3.85
CA ARG A 75 -7.17 -12.70 -5.18
C ARG A 75 -6.16 -13.05 -6.28
N GLU A 76 -4.93 -12.56 -6.15
CA GLU A 76 -3.86 -12.70 -7.13
C GLU A 76 -2.51 -12.97 -6.44
N PRO A 77 -2.31 -14.17 -5.86
CA PRO A 77 -1.14 -14.45 -5.03
C PRO A 77 0.20 -14.27 -5.74
N GLU A 78 0.27 -14.58 -7.04
CA GLU A 78 1.48 -14.40 -7.85
C GLU A 78 1.82 -12.92 -8.06
N LEU A 79 0.81 -12.09 -8.36
CA LEU A 79 0.99 -10.65 -8.50
C LEU A 79 1.38 -10.03 -7.15
N TYR A 80 0.74 -10.47 -6.06
CA TYR A 80 1.10 -10.02 -4.72
C TYR A 80 2.54 -10.37 -4.37
N LYS A 81 2.98 -11.61 -4.64
CA LYS A 81 4.37 -12.03 -4.43
C LYS A 81 5.34 -11.15 -5.22
N MET A 82 5.04 -10.90 -6.51
CA MET A 82 5.89 -10.04 -7.35
C MET A 82 6.00 -8.60 -6.81
N ILE A 83 4.89 -8.01 -6.35
CA ILE A 83 4.90 -6.68 -5.74
C ILE A 83 5.67 -6.72 -4.42
N SER A 84 5.39 -7.69 -3.54
CA SER A 84 6.01 -7.83 -2.23
C SER A 84 7.54 -7.96 -2.33
N ASP A 85 8.04 -8.81 -3.22
CA ASP A 85 9.48 -9.02 -3.42
C ASP A 85 10.16 -7.71 -3.87
N LYS A 86 9.52 -6.96 -4.78
CA LYS A 86 10.03 -5.67 -5.25
C LYS A 86 9.93 -4.56 -4.20
N VAL A 87 8.89 -4.55 -3.36
CA VAL A 87 8.77 -3.64 -2.21
C VAL A 87 9.90 -3.88 -1.21
N MET A 88 10.23 -5.15 -0.94
CA MET A 88 11.36 -5.48 -0.05
C MET A 88 12.69 -4.97 -0.61
N LEU A 89 12.95 -5.16 -1.90
CA LEU A 89 14.14 -4.64 -2.57
C LEU A 89 14.20 -3.10 -2.53
N PHE A 90 13.10 -2.43 -2.90
CA PHE A 90 13.00 -0.98 -2.87
C PHE A 90 13.25 -0.43 -1.46
N ARG A 91 12.60 -1.01 -0.45
CA ARG A 91 12.72 -0.59 0.95
C ARG A 91 14.15 -0.76 1.44
N HIS A 92 14.82 -1.87 1.12
CA HIS A 92 16.21 -2.08 1.52
C HIS A 92 17.12 -0.95 1.00
N GLY A 93 17.14 -0.73 -0.32
CA GLY A 93 17.96 0.33 -0.92
C GLY A 93 17.57 1.73 -0.44
N TRP A 94 16.27 2.01 -0.25
CA TRP A 94 15.82 3.29 0.29
C TRP A 94 16.29 3.50 1.74
N THR A 95 16.24 2.46 2.59
CA THR A 95 16.72 2.57 3.98
C THR A 95 18.23 2.78 4.08
N GLU A 96 19.03 2.23 3.16
CA GLU A 96 20.48 2.47 3.13
C GLU A 96 20.83 3.94 2.86
N VAL A 97 19.99 4.65 2.09
CA VAL A 97 20.16 6.08 1.81
C VAL A 97 19.53 6.95 2.92
N HIS A 98 18.31 6.62 3.33
CA HIS A 98 17.53 7.41 4.29
C HIS A 98 18.06 7.31 5.72
N ASN A 99 18.33 6.10 6.22
CA ASN A 99 18.63 5.89 7.63
C ASN A 99 19.92 6.59 8.08
N PRO A 100 21.04 6.63 7.33
CA PRO A 100 22.23 7.34 7.79
C PRO A 100 22.00 8.84 8.01
N GLN A 101 21.07 9.46 7.28
CA GLN A 101 20.82 10.89 7.29
C GLN A 101 19.62 11.31 8.16
N SER A 102 18.77 10.37 8.56
CA SER A 102 17.56 10.64 9.34
C SER A 102 17.73 10.32 10.83
N GLN A 103 17.13 11.13 11.72
CA GLN A 103 16.97 10.76 13.13
C GLN A 103 15.92 9.64 13.28
N ASP A 104 14.86 9.71 12.48
CA ASP A 104 13.81 8.68 12.43
C ASP A 104 14.25 7.55 11.51
N LYS A 105 14.70 6.45 12.12
CA LYS A 105 15.10 5.24 11.40
C LYS A 105 13.87 4.46 10.96
N VAL A 106 13.89 4.03 9.70
CA VAL A 106 12.87 3.12 9.18
C VAL A 106 13.44 1.70 9.21
N THR A 107 12.72 0.80 9.90
CA THR A 107 13.06 -0.64 9.94
C THR A 107 12.97 -1.24 8.53
N ASN A 108 13.76 -2.27 8.25
CA ASN A 108 13.66 -3.12 7.06
C ASN A 108 13.33 -4.58 7.40
N LEU A 109 12.98 -4.86 8.67
CA LEU A 109 12.74 -6.21 9.20
C LEU A 109 11.32 -6.73 8.96
N LEU A 110 10.39 -5.83 8.66
CA LEU A 110 8.98 -6.17 8.45
C LEU A 110 8.73 -6.52 6.98
N THR A 111 8.01 -7.60 6.75
CA THR A 111 7.40 -7.88 5.44
C THR A 111 6.42 -6.77 5.06
N PRO A 112 6.04 -6.62 3.78
CA PRO A 112 5.06 -5.61 3.36
C PRO A 112 3.72 -5.76 4.10
N TYR A 113 3.30 -7.00 4.36
CA TYR A 113 2.07 -7.23 5.11
C TYR A 113 2.19 -6.80 6.57
N GLU A 114 3.23 -7.24 7.27
CA GLU A 114 3.49 -6.82 8.66
C GLU A 114 3.62 -5.30 8.79
N PHE A 115 4.29 -4.66 7.82
CA PHE A 115 4.39 -3.21 7.76
C PHE A 115 3.03 -2.53 7.63
N ALA A 116 2.14 -3.05 6.77
CA ALA A 116 0.79 -2.52 6.63
C ALA A 116 0.00 -2.61 7.96
N LEU A 117 0.07 -3.73 8.69
CA LEU A 117 -0.55 -3.86 10.01
C LEU A 117 0.07 -2.87 11.02
N ALA A 118 1.39 -2.80 11.07
CA ALA A 118 2.11 -1.90 11.97
C ALA A 118 1.73 -0.43 11.73
N MET A 119 1.64 -0.01 10.46
CA MET A 119 1.24 1.34 10.08
C MET A 119 -0.19 1.68 10.48
N MET A 120 -1.14 0.75 10.34
CA MET A 120 -2.51 0.96 10.79
C MET A 120 -2.58 1.08 12.32
N ALA A 121 -1.90 0.18 13.05
CA ALA A 121 -1.83 0.22 14.50
C ALA A 121 -1.18 1.52 15.01
N ALA A 122 -0.06 1.95 14.40
CA ALA A 122 0.64 3.19 14.73
C ALA A 122 -0.23 4.45 14.52
N LYS A 123 -1.23 4.38 13.63
CA LYS A 123 -2.22 5.44 13.40
C LYS A 123 -3.45 5.36 14.31
N GLY A 124 -3.40 4.50 15.35
CA GLY A 124 -4.45 4.38 16.35
C GLY A 124 -5.61 3.49 15.95
N LYS A 125 -5.50 2.71 14.86
CA LYS A 125 -6.53 1.72 14.52
C LYS A 125 -6.53 0.58 15.52
N SER A 126 -7.71 0.23 16.01
CA SER A 126 -7.90 -0.94 16.86
C SER A 126 -7.69 -2.25 16.08
N ASN A 127 -7.39 -3.34 16.78
CA ASN A 127 -7.25 -4.65 16.15
C ASN A 127 -8.51 -5.08 15.39
N GLN A 128 -9.70 -4.65 15.86
CA GLN A 128 -10.95 -4.92 15.18
C GLN A 128 -11.07 -4.12 13.88
N GLU A 129 -10.77 -2.82 13.90
CA GLU A 129 -10.77 -2.00 12.67
C GLU A 129 -9.77 -2.50 11.62
N ILE A 130 -8.59 -2.98 12.06
CA ILE A 130 -7.59 -3.58 11.16
C ILE A 130 -8.14 -4.88 10.56
N ALA A 131 -8.77 -5.71 11.39
CA ALA A 131 -9.38 -6.98 10.97
C ALA A 131 -10.47 -6.74 9.92
N ASP A 132 -11.37 -5.80 10.19
CA ASP A 132 -12.45 -5.42 9.29
C ASP A 132 -11.91 -4.84 7.98
N TYR A 133 -10.91 -3.95 8.05
CA TYR A 133 -10.32 -3.32 6.87
C TYR A 133 -9.63 -4.32 5.93
N LEU A 134 -8.89 -5.28 6.49
CA LEU A 134 -8.18 -6.32 5.74
C LEU A 134 -9.02 -7.57 5.47
N ASN A 135 -10.26 -7.63 5.96
CA ASN A 135 -11.14 -8.79 5.90
C ASN A 135 -10.48 -10.08 6.42
N ILE A 136 -9.87 -9.99 7.61
CA ILE A 136 -9.24 -11.12 8.32
C ILE A 136 -9.78 -11.23 9.74
N SER A 137 -9.43 -12.30 10.46
CA SER A 137 -9.84 -12.42 11.87
C SER A 137 -9.03 -11.49 12.79
N ILE A 138 -9.64 -11.03 13.88
CA ILE A 138 -8.93 -10.29 14.94
C ILE A 138 -7.77 -11.10 15.54
N ASN A 139 -7.88 -12.43 15.58
CA ASN A 139 -6.82 -13.31 16.06
C ASN A 139 -5.62 -13.29 15.12
N THR A 140 -5.86 -13.25 13.80
CA THR A 140 -4.83 -13.06 12.78
C THR A 140 -4.11 -11.73 12.99
N VAL A 141 -4.85 -10.63 13.21
CA VAL A 141 -4.25 -9.32 13.52
C VAL A 141 -3.36 -9.38 14.76
N LYS A 142 -3.86 -9.94 15.87
CA LYS A 142 -3.10 -10.09 17.12
C LYS A 142 -1.81 -10.88 16.92
N ALA A 143 -1.87 -11.99 16.18
CA ALA A 143 -0.72 -12.83 15.89
C ALA A 143 0.35 -12.06 15.11
N TYR A 144 -0.03 -11.37 14.03
CA TYR A 144 0.92 -10.57 13.24
C TYR A 144 1.48 -9.37 14.02
N LEU A 145 0.66 -8.66 14.79
CA LEU A 145 1.16 -7.55 15.62
C LEU A 145 2.11 -8.05 16.71
N SER A 146 1.87 -9.23 17.30
CA SER A 146 2.83 -9.85 18.21
C SER A 146 4.18 -10.10 17.54
N ILE A 147 4.19 -10.56 16.29
CA ILE A 147 5.43 -10.75 15.51
C ILE A 147 6.09 -9.41 15.22
N VAL A 148 5.31 -8.39 14.84
CA VAL A 148 5.82 -7.03 14.61
C VAL A 148 6.55 -6.52 15.86
N TYR A 149 5.92 -6.57 17.04
CA TYR A 149 6.53 -6.10 18.29
C TYR A 149 7.79 -6.87 18.72
N GLN A 150 7.98 -8.10 18.23
CA GLN A 150 9.21 -8.85 18.47
C GLN A 150 10.34 -8.44 17.51
N LYS A 151 9.99 -7.92 16.33
CA LYS A 151 10.94 -7.53 15.29
C LYS A 151 11.43 -6.09 15.42
N VAL A 152 10.66 -5.20 16.04
CA VAL A 152 10.96 -3.75 16.14
C VAL A 152 11.33 -3.31 17.55
#